data_AF-R5AY13-F1
#
_entry.id   AF-R5AY13-F1
#
_cell.length_a   1.000
_cell.length_b   1.000
_cell.length_c   1.000
_cell.angle_alpha   90.00
_cell.angle_beta   90.00
_cell.angle_gamma   90.00
#
_symmetry.space_group_name_H-M   'P 1'
#
loop_
_entity.id
_entity.type
_entity.pdbx_description
1 polymer ?
#
loop_
_entity_poly.entity_id
_entity_poly.type
_entity_poly.pdbx_seq_one_letter_code
_entity_poly.pdbx_strand_id
1 'polypeptide(L)'
;MTRLFYTLTIFAATTCLFCSCSSKSDNNESSATEVIATEDFSLHNAPVSVLDSLALNADDLSPQQAVNLLNGYVEIYRNSSSAKTKAVTMRKFVDVYDILISNYGDEFRAAVSRAANEDINLRDISQDFRTKLAGYDEASGQVYDAPAPKDTTVVSETDTTAVADSQLL
;
A
#
# COMPACT_ATOMS: atom_id res chain seq x y z
N MET A 1 -3.62 -38.96 33.91
CA MET A 1 -5.00 -38.47 34.10
C MET A 1 -4.94 -37.02 34.57
N THR A 2 -5.99 -36.25 34.22
CA THR A 2 -6.30 -34.84 34.53
C THR A 2 -5.46 -33.73 33.87
N ARG A 3 -6.10 -33.10 32.88
CA ARG A 3 -5.83 -31.76 32.33
C ARG A 3 -6.19 -30.70 33.38
N LEU A 4 -5.56 -29.52 33.33
CA LEU A 4 -6.21 -28.26 33.69
C LEU A 4 -5.40 -27.06 33.14
N PHE A 5 -5.99 -26.34 32.20
CA PHE A 5 -5.57 -25.00 31.76
C PHE A 5 -6.04 -23.98 32.80
N TYR A 6 -5.19 -23.03 33.20
CA TYR A 6 -5.63 -21.80 33.87
C TYR A 6 -4.81 -20.60 33.39
N THR A 7 -5.43 -19.83 32.51
CA THR A 7 -5.14 -18.42 32.23
C THR A 7 -5.75 -17.55 33.33
N LEU A 8 -4.99 -16.65 33.94
CA LEU A 8 -5.52 -15.39 34.47
C LEU A 8 -4.40 -14.36 34.69
N THR A 9 -4.27 -13.44 33.74
CA THR A 9 -3.56 -12.17 33.86
C THR A 9 -4.28 -11.24 34.83
N ILE A 10 -3.56 -10.68 35.81
CA ILE A 10 -4.00 -9.51 36.58
C ILE A 10 -2.86 -8.48 36.53
N PHE A 11 -3.07 -7.44 35.72
CA PHE A 11 -2.27 -6.22 35.71
C PHE A 11 -2.95 -5.24 36.66
N ALA A 12 -2.28 -4.86 37.75
CA ALA A 12 -2.84 -3.93 38.72
C ALA A 12 -1.79 -2.93 39.23
N ALA A 13 -2.16 -1.66 39.03
CA ALA A 13 -1.90 -0.50 39.86
C ALA A 13 -0.48 0.05 39.93
N THR A 14 -0.28 1.18 39.23
CA THR A 14 0.55 2.27 39.74
C THR A 14 -0.28 3.55 39.84
N THR A 15 -0.03 4.21 40.96
CA THR A 15 -0.88 5.13 41.70
C THR A 15 -0.43 6.58 41.56
N CYS A 16 -1.39 7.49 41.78
CA CYS A 16 -1.24 8.84 42.36
C CYS A 16 -0.49 9.92 41.55
N LEU A 17 -1.19 11.04 41.28
CA LEU A 17 -1.07 12.31 42.02
C LEU A 17 -1.73 13.43 41.20
N PHE A 18 -2.95 13.85 41.55
CA PHE A 18 -3.48 15.16 41.14
C PHE A 18 -3.47 16.07 42.37
N CYS A 19 -2.44 16.92 42.45
CA CYS A 19 -2.39 18.04 43.38
C CYS A 19 -3.13 19.24 42.78
N SER A 20 -4.03 19.77 43.59
CA SER A 20 -4.78 21.02 43.43
C SER A 20 -3.89 22.23 43.12
N CYS A 21 -4.26 23.04 42.12
CA CYS A 21 -4.06 24.48 42.18
C CYS A 21 -5.05 25.21 41.26
N SER A 22 -5.65 26.26 41.81
CA SER A 22 -6.69 27.12 41.24
C SER A 22 -6.08 28.22 40.34
N SER A 23 -6.65 28.47 39.15
CA SER A 23 -7.12 29.79 38.67
C SER A 23 -7.15 29.94 37.14
N LYS A 24 -8.33 30.32 36.62
CA LYS A 24 -8.63 31.22 35.49
C LYS A 24 -8.18 30.89 34.04
N SER A 25 -9.23 30.82 33.19
CA SER A 25 -9.36 31.15 31.76
C SER A 25 -8.63 30.33 30.70
N ASP A 26 -9.48 29.84 29.79
CA ASP A 26 -9.26 29.61 28.36
C ASP A 26 -8.05 28.75 27.96
N ASN A 27 -8.32 27.46 27.73
CA ASN A 27 -8.16 26.87 26.41
C ASN A 27 -8.75 25.45 26.40
N ASN A 28 -9.49 25.17 25.33
CA ASN A 28 -10.06 23.88 25.02
C ASN A 28 -8.91 22.94 24.58
N GLU A 29 -8.28 22.27 25.54
CA GLU A 29 -7.31 21.22 25.26
C GLU A 29 -8.05 19.90 25.10
N SER A 30 -8.36 19.63 23.84
CA SER A 30 -8.80 18.36 23.28
C SER A 30 -7.81 17.26 23.65
N SER A 31 -8.01 16.63 24.81
CA SER A 31 -7.46 15.31 25.09
C SER A 31 -8.37 14.27 24.43
N ALA A 32 -8.29 14.22 23.10
CA ALA A 32 -8.84 13.12 22.32
C ALA A 32 -7.86 11.95 22.46
N THR A 33 -8.00 11.22 23.56
CA THR A 33 -7.63 9.80 23.53
C THR A 33 -8.63 9.13 22.58
N GLU A 34 -8.30 9.06 21.30
CA GLU A 34 -9.01 8.16 20.37
C GLU A 34 -8.70 6.73 20.80
N VAL A 35 -9.55 6.23 21.68
CA VAL A 35 -9.82 4.80 21.78
C VAL A 35 -10.37 4.41 20.41
N ILE A 36 -9.52 3.82 19.55
CA ILE A 36 -9.97 3.18 18.32
C ILE A 36 -10.79 1.97 18.76
N ALA A 37 -12.07 2.22 19.04
CA ALA A 37 -13.07 1.20 19.20
C ALA A 37 -13.15 0.43 17.88
N THR A 38 -13.02 -0.88 17.98
CA THR A 38 -13.12 -1.87 16.91
C THR A 38 -14.54 -1.96 16.34
N GLU A 39 -15.02 -0.88 15.73
CA GLU A 39 -16.33 -0.84 15.06
C GLU A 39 -16.16 0.06 13.82
N ASP A 40 -16.01 -0.56 12.64
CA ASP A 40 -15.97 0.07 11.32
C ASP A 40 -14.98 1.25 11.13
N PHE A 41 -13.67 0.94 11.12
CA PHE A 41 -12.63 1.90 10.73
C PHE A 41 -12.69 2.17 9.21
N SER A 42 -13.69 2.91 8.74
CA SER A 42 -13.85 3.28 7.34
C SER A 42 -13.14 4.61 7.07
N LEU A 43 -12.05 4.56 6.29
CA LEU A 43 -11.28 5.72 5.84
C LEU A 43 -11.82 6.33 4.54
N HIS A 44 -13.07 6.00 4.17
CA HIS A 44 -13.71 6.57 2.99
C HIS A 44 -13.73 8.09 3.07
N ASN A 45 -13.24 8.75 2.02
CA ASN A 45 -13.08 10.21 1.93
C ASN A 45 -12.20 10.85 3.02
N ALA A 46 -11.38 10.07 3.73
CA ALA A 46 -10.44 10.65 4.69
C ALA A 46 -9.46 11.59 3.97
N PRO A 47 -9.11 12.73 4.59
CA PRO A 47 -8.16 13.67 3.97
C PRO A 47 -6.79 13.01 3.83
N VAL A 48 -6.06 13.38 2.78
CA VAL A 48 -4.74 12.81 2.44
C VAL A 48 -3.78 12.87 3.63
N SER A 49 -3.83 13.93 4.44
CA SER A 49 -2.98 14.07 5.63
C SER A 49 -3.22 13.01 6.71
N VAL A 50 -4.46 12.54 6.87
CA VAL A 50 -4.80 11.47 7.81
C VAL A 50 -4.26 10.13 7.30
N LEU A 51 -4.44 9.86 6.00
CA LEU A 51 -3.86 8.66 5.39
C LEU A 51 -2.34 8.67 5.47
N ASP A 52 -1.70 9.81 5.20
CA ASP A 52 -0.25 9.96 5.32
C ASP A 52 0.24 9.75 6.76
N SER A 53 -0.49 10.24 7.76
CA SER A 53 -0.17 9.99 9.17
C SER A 53 -0.27 8.51 9.53
N LEU A 54 -1.23 7.79 8.97
CA LEU A 54 -1.38 6.35 9.19
C LEU A 54 -0.30 5.55 8.45
N ALA A 55 0.04 5.96 7.23
CA ALA A 55 1.11 5.36 6.44
C ALA A 55 2.48 5.49 7.13
N LEU A 56 2.74 6.59 7.84
CA LEU A 56 3.96 6.77 8.64
C LEU A 56 4.06 5.77 9.80
N ASN A 57 2.94 5.23 10.27
CA ASN A 57 2.87 4.23 11.34
C ASN A 57 2.30 2.91 10.80
N ALA A 58 2.61 2.56 9.54
CA ALA A 58 2.07 1.37 8.88
C ALA A 58 2.39 0.05 9.63
N ASP A 59 3.48 0.03 10.39
CA ASP A 59 3.92 -1.09 11.23
C ASP A 59 3.01 -1.38 12.43
N ASP A 60 2.21 -0.40 12.84
CA ASP A 60 1.27 -0.50 13.97
C ASP A 60 -0.16 -0.83 13.51
N LEU A 61 -0.40 -0.87 12.19
CA LEU A 61 -1.73 -1.12 11.64
C LEU A 61 -2.05 -2.61 11.61
N SER A 62 -3.23 -3.00 12.09
CA SER A 62 -3.71 -4.35 11.82
C SER A 62 -3.88 -4.57 10.30
N PRO A 63 -3.77 -5.81 9.80
CA PRO A 63 -3.95 -6.10 8.38
C PRO A 63 -5.26 -5.57 7.78
N GLN A 64 -6.33 -5.48 8.57
CA GLN A 64 -7.61 -4.93 8.14
C GLN A 64 -7.58 -3.39 8.03
N GLN A 65 -6.96 -2.70 9.00
CA GLN A 65 -6.78 -1.24 8.95
C GLN A 65 -5.87 -0.84 7.78
N ALA A 66 -4.83 -1.64 7.53
CA ALA A 66 -3.92 -1.48 6.41
C ALA A 66 -4.65 -1.59 5.05
N VAL A 67 -5.59 -2.53 4.90
CA VAL A 67 -6.47 -2.62 3.72
C VAL A 67 -7.31 -1.35 3.56
N ASN A 68 -7.87 -0.82 4.65
CA ASN A 68 -8.70 0.40 4.61
C ASN A 68 -7.88 1.64 4.24
N LEU A 69 -6.64 1.75 4.75
CA LEU A 69 -5.68 2.79 4.35
C LEU A 69 -5.41 2.75 2.84
N LEU A 70 -5.10 1.57 2.31
CA LEU A 70 -4.82 1.39 0.89
C LEU A 70 -6.03 1.71 0.01
N ASN A 71 -7.23 1.32 0.44
CA ASN A 71 -8.48 1.71 -0.24
C ASN A 71 -8.67 3.24 -0.27
N GLY A 72 -8.31 3.94 0.81
CA GLY A 72 -8.31 5.41 0.83
C GLY A 72 -7.38 6.03 -0.22
N TYR A 73 -6.18 5.47 -0.43
CA TYR A 73 -5.29 5.90 -1.50
C TYR A 73 -5.87 5.59 -2.90
N VAL A 74 -6.55 4.46 -3.09
CA VAL A 74 -7.24 4.14 -4.35
C VAL A 74 -8.32 5.17 -4.66
N GLU A 75 -9.09 5.57 -3.65
CA GLU A 75 -10.13 6.59 -3.79
C GLU A 75 -9.55 7.95 -4.21
N ILE A 76 -8.47 8.40 -3.56
CA ILE A 76 -7.76 9.64 -3.95
C ILE A 76 -7.28 9.56 -5.40
N TYR A 77 -6.69 8.43 -5.81
CA TYR A 77 -6.21 8.24 -7.18
C TYR A 77 -7.37 8.34 -8.20
N ARG A 78 -8.51 7.70 -7.91
CA ARG A 78 -9.71 7.71 -8.77
C ARG A 78 -10.34 9.09 -8.88
N ASN A 79 -10.41 9.81 -7.76
CA ASN A 79 -11.06 11.12 -7.68
C ASN A 79 -10.16 12.28 -8.13
N SER A 80 -8.85 12.06 -8.27
CA SER A 80 -7.94 13.10 -8.72
C SER A 80 -8.02 13.32 -10.23
N SER A 81 -7.98 14.58 -10.67
CA SER A 81 -7.78 14.96 -12.08
C SER A 81 -6.32 15.33 -12.39
N SER A 82 -5.50 15.56 -11.36
CA SER A 82 -4.10 15.97 -11.48
C SER A 82 -3.20 14.76 -11.69
N ALA A 83 -2.50 14.71 -12.82
CA ALA A 83 -1.54 13.64 -13.10
C ALA A 83 -0.42 13.57 -12.05
N LYS A 84 0.04 14.73 -11.56
CA LYS A 84 1.03 14.80 -10.47
C LYS A 84 0.49 14.15 -9.19
N THR A 85 -0.74 14.49 -8.81
CA THR A 85 -1.37 13.92 -7.61
C THR A 85 -1.55 12.42 -7.76
N LYS A 86 -2.02 11.95 -8.92
CA LYS A 86 -2.12 10.52 -9.22
C LYS A 86 -0.77 9.82 -9.06
N ALA A 87 0.30 10.36 -9.64
CA ALA A 87 1.63 9.77 -9.55
C ALA A 87 2.16 9.71 -8.11
N VAL A 88 1.94 10.77 -7.32
CA VAL A 88 2.31 10.75 -5.89
C VAL A 88 1.52 9.69 -5.13
N THR A 89 0.21 9.61 -5.34
CA THR A 89 -0.65 8.62 -4.67
C THR A 89 -0.27 7.19 -5.07
N MET A 90 0.04 6.93 -6.34
CA MET A 90 0.52 5.63 -6.80
C MET A 90 1.82 5.21 -6.09
N ARG A 91 2.79 6.12 -5.96
CA ARG A 91 4.06 5.84 -5.26
C ARG A 91 3.82 5.50 -3.79
N LYS A 92 3.02 6.31 -3.08
CA LYS A 92 2.67 6.07 -1.68
C LYS A 92 1.96 4.74 -1.48
N PHE A 93 1.00 4.43 -2.34
CA PHE A 93 0.29 3.16 -2.29
C PHE A 93 1.25 1.97 -2.41
N VAL A 94 2.14 2.00 -3.41
CA VAL A 94 3.09 0.90 -3.65
C VAL A 94 4.05 0.74 -2.46
N ASP A 95 4.60 1.84 -1.96
CA ASP A 95 5.51 1.85 -0.82
C ASP A 95 4.87 1.24 0.43
N VAL A 96 3.68 1.73 0.80
CA VAL A 96 2.92 1.19 1.94
C VAL A 96 2.55 -0.28 1.71
N TYR A 97 2.13 -0.66 0.51
CA TYR A 97 1.82 -2.06 0.20
C TYR A 97 3.03 -2.97 0.39
N ASP A 98 4.23 -2.53 -0.03
CA ASP A 98 5.47 -3.30 0.09
C ASP A 98 5.92 -3.43 1.55
N ILE A 99 5.79 -2.36 2.34
CA ILE A 99 6.03 -2.39 3.80
C ILE A 99 5.10 -3.41 4.46
N LEU A 100 3.80 -3.34 4.18
CA LEU A 100 2.80 -4.23 4.78
C LEU A 100 3.02 -5.69 4.41
N ILE A 101 3.39 -5.98 3.16
CA ILE A 101 3.75 -7.33 2.72
C ILE A 101 5.02 -7.82 3.42
N SER A 102 6.01 -6.95 3.58
CA SER A 102 7.25 -7.29 4.29
C SER A 102 6.98 -7.63 5.77
N ASN A 103 6.09 -6.89 6.43
CA ASN A 103 5.84 -7.03 7.85
C ASN A 103 4.87 -8.18 8.20
N TYR A 104 3.76 -8.27 7.48
CA TYR A 104 2.65 -9.18 7.83
C TYR A 104 2.53 -10.38 6.88
N GLY A 105 3.23 -10.36 5.74
CA GLY A 105 3.28 -11.47 4.80
C GLY A 105 1.90 -12.03 4.45
N ASP A 106 1.69 -13.29 4.79
CA ASP A 106 0.47 -14.04 4.44
C ASP A 106 -0.79 -13.52 5.13
N GLU A 107 -0.69 -12.95 6.33
CA GLU A 107 -1.85 -12.40 7.04
C GLU A 107 -2.45 -11.21 6.31
N PHE A 108 -1.58 -10.31 5.81
CA PHE A 108 -2.00 -9.19 4.99
C PHE A 108 -2.51 -9.64 3.63
N ARG A 109 -1.88 -10.63 2.99
CA ARG A 109 -2.41 -11.23 1.75
C ARG A 109 -3.82 -11.82 1.95
N ALA A 110 -4.06 -12.48 3.07
CA ALA A 110 -5.37 -13.02 3.41
C ALA A 110 -6.40 -11.90 3.66
N ALA A 111 -6.01 -10.81 4.32
CA ALA A 111 -6.88 -9.64 4.52
C ALA A 111 -7.24 -8.98 3.19
N VAL A 112 -6.27 -8.78 2.29
CA VAL A 112 -6.50 -8.28 0.93
C VAL A 112 -7.45 -9.21 0.16
N SER A 113 -7.24 -10.52 0.23
CA SER A 113 -8.11 -11.50 -0.44
C SER A 113 -9.54 -11.51 0.13
N ARG A 114 -9.71 -11.28 1.43
CA ARG A 114 -11.02 -11.18 2.09
C ARG A 114 -11.76 -9.90 1.72
N ALA A 115 -11.04 -8.80 1.53
CA ALA A 115 -11.60 -7.50 1.16
C ALA A 115 -11.75 -7.31 -0.35
N ALA A 116 -11.20 -8.22 -1.16
CA ALA A 116 -11.33 -8.17 -2.60
C ALA A 116 -12.80 -8.30 -3.01
N ASN A 117 -13.20 -7.46 -3.96
CA ASN A 117 -14.49 -7.52 -4.64
C ASN A 117 -14.26 -7.50 -6.16
N GLU A 118 -15.31 -7.67 -6.96
CA GLU A 118 -15.20 -7.75 -8.43
C GLU A 118 -14.53 -6.51 -9.05
N ASP A 119 -14.60 -5.36 -8.39
CA ASP A 119 -14.10 -4.07 -8.91
C ASP A 119 -12.78 -3.60 -8.28
N ILE A 120 -12.38 -4.18 -7.15
CA ILE A 120 -11.23 -3.71 -6.35
C ILE A 120 -10.48 -4.91 -5.80
N ASN A 121 -9.32 -5.20 -6.40
CA ASN A 121 -8.31 -6.07 -5.86
C ASN A 121 -7.01 -5.29 -5.63
N LEU A 122 -6.65 -5.07 -4.36
CA LEU A 122 -5.47 -4.27 -3.99
C LEU A 122 -4.16 -4.87 -4.51
N ARG A 123 -4.09 -6.19 -4.68
CA ARG A 123 -2.91 -6.84 -5.28
C ARG A 123 -2.74 -6.40 -6.73
N ASP A 124 -3.81 -6.45 -7.51
CA ASP A 124 -3.78 -6.14 -8.94
C ASP A 124 -3.55 -4.65 -9.15
N ILE A 125 -4.20 -3.80 -8.33
CA ILE A 125 -3.96 -2.36 -8.29
C ILE A 125 -2.49 -2.05 -8.00
N SER A 126 -1.85 -2.77 -7.07
CA SER A 126 -0.43 -2.57 -6.79
C SER A 126 0.44 -2.84 -8.02
N GLN A 127 0.10 -3.85 -8.84
CA GLN A 127 0.84 -4.19 -10.05
C GLN A 127 0.60 -3.18 -11.18
N ASP A 128 -0.64 -2.76 -11.35
CA ASP A 128 -1.03 -1.71 -12.30
C ASP A 128 -0.32 -0.38 -11.98
N PHE A 129 -0.30 0.02 -10.70
CA PHE A 129 0.40 1.24 -10.27
C PHE A 129 1.91 1.17 -10.54
N ARG A 130 2.56 0.03 -10.29
CA ARG A 130 3.98 -0.16 -10.65
C ARG A 130 4.21 -0.01 -12.15
N THR A 131 3.34 -0.60 -12.95
CA THR A 131 3.41 -0.51 -14.42
C THR A 131 3.27 0.93 -14.90
N LYS A 132 2.26 1.65 -14.39
CA LYS A 132 2.02 3.07 -14.71
C LYS A 132 3.17 3.97 -14.26
N LEU A 133 3.75 3.71 -13.09
CA LEU A 133 4.90 4.46 -12.59
C LEU A 133 6.17 4.21 -13.43
N ALA A 134 6.37 3.01 -13.94
CA ALA A 134 7.50 2.71 -14.82
C ALA A 134 7.42 3.47 -16.16
N GLY A 135 6.21 3.76 -16.64
CA GLY A 135 5.96 4.59 -17.82
C GLY A 135 5.76 6.09 -17.53
N TYR A 136 5.79 6.51 -16.26
CA TYR A 136 5.52 7.90 -15.90
C TYR A 136 6.77 8.77 -16.06
N ASP A 137 6.68 9.79 -16.90
CA ASP A 137 7.71 10.83 -16.99
C ASP A 137 7.33 12.03 -16.10
N GLU A 138 8.14 12.27 -15.07
CA GLU A 138 7.94 13.36 -14.13
C GLU A 138 8.06 14.75 -14.77
N ALA A 139 8.82 14.88 -15.86
CA ALA A 139 9.07 16.17 -16.50
C ALA A 139 7.87 16.65 -17.34
N SER A 140 7.23 15.73 -18.08
CA SER A 140 6.01 16.02 -18.84
C SER A 140 4.74 15.88 -18.01
N GLY A 141 4.80 15.14 -16.89
CA GLY A 141 3.65 14.81 -16.07
C GLY A 141 2.67 13.84 -16.74
N GLN A 142 3.08 13.18 -17.82
CA GLN A 142 2.27 12.23 -18.57
C GLN A 142 2.63 10.79 -18.18
N VAL A 143 1.61 9.92 -18.14
CA VAL A 143 1.82 8.47 -18.10
C VAL A 143 1.98 8.02 -19.54
N TYR A 144 3.17 7.57 -19.94
CA TYR A 144 3.34 6.87 -21.20
C TYR A 144 2.86 5.44 -21.01
N ASP A 145 1.91 5.00 -21.83
CA ASP A 145 1.65 3.57 -21.96
C ASP A 145 2.97 2.91 -22.39
N ALA A 146 3.43 1.95 -21.59
CA ALA A 146 4.63 1.20 -21.92
C ALA A 146 4.46 0.63 -23.34
N PRO A 147 5.42 0.83 -24.26
CA PRO A 147 5.29 0.27 -25.59
C PRO A 147 5.15 -1.25 -25.45
N ALA A 148 4.11 -1.81 -26.10
CA ALA A 148 3.89 -3.25 -26.16
C ALA A 148 5.22 -3.95 -26.50
N PRO A 149 5.53 -5.10 -25.88
CA PRO A 149 6.80 -5.78 -26.09
C PRO A 149 7.00 -5.96 -27.59
N LYS A 150 8.11 -5.42 -28.11
CA LYS A 150 8.46 -5.60 -29.51
C LYS A 150 8.67 -7.09 -29.72
N ASP A 151 7.73 -7.70 -30.43
CA ASP A 151 7.85 -9.07 -30.90
C ASP A 151 9.09 -9.13 -31.80
N THR A 152 10.21 -9.51 -31.21
CA THR A 152 11.49 -9.63 -31.91
C THR A 152 11.58 -11.07 -32.39
N THR A 153 10.66 -11.46 -33.27
CA THR A 153 10.86 -12.61 -34.14
C THR A 153 11.97 -12.24 -35.11
N VAL A 154 13.20 -12.47 -34.66
CA VAL A 154 14.38 -12.49 -35.53
C VAL A 154 14.15 -13.62 -36.53
N VAL A 155 13.71 -13.26 -37.74
CA VAL A 155 13.80 -14.13 -38.90
C VAL A 155 15.28 -14.37 -39.12
N SER A 156 15.75 -15.56 -38.76
CA SER A 156 17.08 -16.03 -39.16
C SER A 156 17.07 -16.21 -40.68
N GLU A 157 17.52 -15.19 -41.39
CA GLU A 157 17.97 -15.36 -42.76
C GLU A 157 19.11 -16.37 -42.75
N THR A 158 18.88 -17.50 -43.42
CA THR A 158 19.82 -18.60 -43.50
C THR A 158 20.88 -18.21 -44.52
N ASP A 159 22.02 -17.73 -44.04
CA ASP A 159 23.18 -17.40 -44.84
C ASP A 159 23.78 -18.72 -45.37
N THR A 160 23.35 -19.13 -46.57
CA THR A 160 23.90 -20.33 -47.24
C THR A 160 25.23 -19.96 -47.88
N THR A 161 26.30 -20.35 -47.20
CA THR A 161 27.69 -20.18 -47.58
C THR A 161 27.98 -20.76 -48.96
N ALA A 162 28.47 -19.91 -49.87
CA ALA A 162 29.12 -20.34 -51.09
C ALA A 162 30.43 -21.07 -50.74
N VAL A 163 30.53 -22.35 -51.13
CA VAL A 163 31.80 -23.08 -51.12
C VAL A 163 32.27 -23.21 -52.57
N ALA A 164 33.28 -22.42 -52.93
CA ALA A 164 34.09 -22.65 -54.10
C ALA A 164 35.02 -23.83 -53.78
N ASP A 165 34.98 -24.89 -54.59
CA ASP A 165 36.08 -25.85 -54.65
C ASP A 165 36.47 -26.11 -56.10
N SER A 166 37.78 -26.11 -56.30
CA SER A 166 38.49 -26.16 -57.57
C SER A 166 38.71 -27.60 -57.98
N GLN A 167 38.37 -27.98 -59.22
CA GLN A 167 38.94 -29.16 -59.85
C GLN A 167 39.40 -28.79 -61.26
N LEU A 168 40.71 -28.58 -61.35
CA LEU A 168 41.54 -28.53 -62.53
C LEU A 168 42.10 -29.94 -62.70
N LEU A 169 41.64 -30.70 -63.70
CA LEU A 169 42.39 -31.68 -64.51
C LEU A 169 41.44 -32.41 -65.48
#